data_AF-A0A7V6CX22-F1
#
_entry.id   AF-A0A7V6CX22-F1
#
_cell.length_a   1.000
_cell.length_b   1.000
_cell.length_c   1.000
_cell.angle_alpha   90.00
_cell.angle_beta   90.00
_cell.angle_gamma   90.00
#
_symmetry.space_group_name_H-M   'P 1'
#
loop_
_entity.id
_entity.type
_entity.pdbx_description
1 polymer ?
#
loop_
_entity_poly.entity_id
_entity_poly.type
_entity_poly.pdbx_seq_one_letter_code
_entity_poly.pdbx_strand_id
1 'polypeptide(L)'
;MNFAGLNRPVSKVLISPRDAFIFSYGFMPGELFTGVDLPPTIPFPLWITLFTAMFIHGGLLHILGNMLYLWIFGDNVEDAMGHGRFLIFYLLCGLIAAAAQAALSPHSAIPQIGASGAIAGVLAAYFMLFPYSRILTLVPIFFFIRLIRIPAAILLGFWFLFQVIS
;
A
#
# COMPACT_ATOMS: atom_id res chain seq x y z
N MET A 1 16.07 -0.97 55.22
CA MET A 1 15.06 -2.02 54.98
C MET A 1 14.66 -1.98 53.51
N ASN A 2 14.97 -3.08 52.82
CA ASN A 2 14.59 -3.52 51.46
C ASN A 2 13.81 -2.60 50.50
N PHE A 3 14.48 -2.22 49.40
CA PHE A 3 13.87 -1.92 48.08
C PHE A 3 13.69 -3.20 47.25
N ALA A 4 13.17 -4.27 47.88
CA ALA A 4 12.80 -5.49 47.17
C ALA A 4 11.37 -5.35 46.65
N GLY A 5 11.20 -4.81 45.43
CA GLY A 5 9.84 -4.62 44.91
C GLY A 5 9.64 -4.38 43.41
N LEU A 6 10.67 -4.07 42.60
CA LEU A 6 10.44 -3.77 41.17
C LEU A 6 11.52 -4.33 40.23
N ASN A 7 11.95 -5.58 40.43
CA ASN A 7 12.55 -6.39 39.37
C ASN A 7 11.48 -7.25 38.68
N ARG A 8 10.40 -6.63 38.21
CA ARG A 8 9.58 -7.30 37.18
C ARG A 8 10.34 -7.10 35.88
N PRO A 9 10.87 -8.15 35.22
CA PRO A 9 11.35 -8.00 33.87
C PRO A 9 10.18 -7.42 33.08
N VAL A 10 10.34 -6.21 32.55
CA VAL A 10 9.46 -5.67 31.53
C VAL A 10 9.40 -6.79 30.51
N SER A 11 8.26 -7.48 30.43
CA SER A 11 8.06 -8.55 29.48
C SER A 11 8.46 -7.95 28.14
N LYS A 12 9.57 -8.45 27.56
CA LYS A 12 9.91 -8.13 26.18
C LYS A 12 8.61 -8.36 25.43
N VAL A 13 7.97 -7.28 24.96
CA VAL A 13 6.84 -7.43 24.06
C VAL A 13 7.44 -8.17 22.89
N LEU A 14 7.16 -9.48 22.83
CA LEU A 14 7.65 -10.33 21.76
C LEU A 14 6.85 -9.89 20.54
N ILE A 15 7.37 -8.88 19.85
CA ILE A 15 6.88 -8.49 18.53
C ILE A 15 6.95 -9.76 17.69
N SER A 16 5.84 -10.12 17.04
CA SER A 16 5.84 -11.32 16.21
C SER A 16 6.88 -11.18 15.10
N PRO A 17 7.49 -12.26 14.59
CA PRO A 17 8.43 -12.15 13.47
C PRO A 17 7.85 -11.41 12.27
N ARG A 18 6.54 -11.56 12.04
CA ARG A 18 5.78 -10.83 11.01
C ARG A 18 5.78 -9.33 11.28
N ASP A 19 5.44 -8.92 12.50
CA ASP A 19 5.36 -7.50 12.82
C ASP A 19 6.75 -6.87 12.83
N ALA A 20 7.77 -7.59 13.32
CA ALA A 20 9.16 -7.14 13.22
C ALA A 20 9.56 -6.89 11.75
N PHE A 21 9.20 -7.81 10.84
CA PHE A 21 9.44 -7.64 9.40
C PHE A 21 8.71 -6.41 8.82
N ILE A 22 7.43 -6.21 9.16
CA ILE A 22 6.64 -5.07 8.69
C ILE A 22 7.22 -3.75 9.20
N PHE A 23 7.63 -3.69 10.47
CA PHE A 23 8.21 -2.48 11.03
C PHE A 23 9.61 -2.17 10.48
N SER A 24 10.40 -3.19 10.12
CA SER A 24 11.74 -2.96 9.54
C SER A 24 11.72 -2.58 8.06
N TYR A 25 10.74 -3.04 7.27
CA TYR A 25 10.73 -2.81 5.82
C TYR A 25 9.53 -2.00 5.32
N GLY A 26 8.55 -1.72 6.18
CA GLY A 26 7.49 -0.75 5.94
C GLY A 26 8.00 0.67 6.13
N PHE A 27 7.30 1.61 5.53
CA PHE A 27 7.67 3.03 5.60
C PHE A 27 6.94 3.65 6.79
N MET A 28 7.64 4.31 7.71
CA MET A 28 7.00 5.08 8.79
C MET A 28 7.04 6.58 8.46
N PRO A 29 5.89 7.28 8.40
CA PRO A 29 5.83 8.72 8.16
C PRO A 29 6.74 9.57 9.04
N GLY A 30 6.84 9.21 10.33
CA GLY A 30 7.67 9.90 11.30
C GLY A 30 9.13 9.99 10.86
N GLU A 31 9.65 8.95 10.21
CA GLU A 31 11.05 8.85 9.82
C GLU A 31 11.40 9.79 8.67
N LEU A 32 10.43 10.10 7.80
CA LEU A 32 10.66 10.95 6.62
C LEU A 32 11.04 12.39 7.00
N PHE A 33 10.32 12.97 7.97
CA PHE A 33 10.53 14.37 8.37
C PHE A 33 11.52 14.53 9.52
N THR A 34 11.61 13.54 10.41
CA THR A 34 12.54 13.60 11.54
C THR A 34 13.94 13.13 11.15
N GLY A 35 14.06 12.26 10.14
CA GLY A 35 15.32 11.59 9.79
C GLY A 35 15.82 10.64 10.88
N VAL A 36 15.00 10.36 11.90
CA VAL A 36 15.32 9.49 13.02
C VAL A 36 14.75 8.11 12.72
N ASP A 37 15.60 7.09 12.82
CA ASP A 37 15.23 5.68 12.72
C ASP A 37 14.42 5.25 13.96
N LEU A 38 13.17 4.84 13.75
CA LEU A 38 12.29 4.45 14.84
C LEU A 38 12.49 2.96 15.16
N PRO A 39 12.37 2.54 16.44
CA PRO A 39 12.47 1.13 16.78
C PRO A 39 11.41 0.28 16.05
N PRO A 40 11.79 -0.89 15.49
CA PRO A 40 13.11 -1.52 15.50
C PRO A 40 14.07 -0.87 14.50
N THR A 41 15.25 -0.50 14.98
CA THR A 41 16.29 0.14 14.15
C THR A 41 16.73 -0.77 13.01
N ILE A 42 16.96 -0.18 11.84
CA ILE A 42 17.27 -0.90 10.61
C ILE A 42 18.76 -0.74 10.21
N PRO A 43 19.39 -1.77 9.62
CA PRO A 43 20.81 -1.70 9.23
C PRO A 43 21.04 -1.05 7.86
N PHE A 44 20.01 -0.39 7.28
CA PHE A 44 20.06 0.19 5.95
C PHE A 44 19.41 1.59 5.92
N PRO A 45 19.68 2.42 4.90
CA PRO A 45 19.14 3.78 4.85
C PRO A 45 17.60 3.86 4.88
N LEU A 46 17.05 4.79 5.68
CA LEU A 46 15.60 4.99 5.85
C LEU A 46 14.85 5.17 4.52
N TRP A 47 15.43 5.86 3.55
CA TRP A 47 14.79 6.10 2.25
C TRP A 47 14.50 4.82 1.46
N ILE A 48 15.18 3.70 1.76
CA ILE A 48 14.88 2.41 1.13
C ILE A 48 13.48 1.92 1.51
N THR A 49 13.00 2.25 2.73
CA THR A 49 11.67 1.85 3.19
C THR A 49 10.54 2.42 2.32
N LEU A 50 10.73 3.59 1.71
CA LEU A 50 9.80 4.19 0.74
C LEU A 50 9.56 3.27 -0.46
N PHE A 51 10.58 2.48 -0.85
CA PHE A 51 10.49 1.52 -1.94
C PHE A 51 10.04 0.15 -1.46
N THR A 52 10.63 -0.39 -0.38
CA THR A 52 10.30 -1.74 0.09
C THR A 52 8.87 -1.84 0.59
N ALA A 53 8.33 -0.76 1.20
CA ALA A 53 6.95 -0.69 1.62
C ALA A 53 5.95 -0.97 0.49
N MET A 54 6.28 -0.57 -0.74
CA MET A 54 5.42 -0.76 -1.92
C MET A 54 5.18 -2.23 -2.27
N PHE A 55 6.04 -3.14 -1.78
CA PHE A 55 5.99 -4.58 -2.09
C PHE A 55 5.53 -5.43 -0.92
N ILE A 56 5.34 -4.84 0.26
CA ILE A 56 4.91 -5.54 1.48
C ILE A 56 3.41 -5.41 1.65
N HIS A 57 2.75 -6.49 2.08
CA HIS A 57 1.30 -6.50 2.24
C HIS A 57 0.91 -7.09 3.60
N GLY A 58 -0.07 -6.46 4.25
CA GLY A 58 -0.53 -6.86 5.58
C GLY A 58 -1.27 -8.21 5.63
N GLY A 59 -1.67 -8.78 4.50
CA GLY A 59 -2.36 -10.06 4.46
C GLY A 59 -2.74 -10.50 3.05
N LEU A 60 -3.31 -11.71 2.95
CA LEU A 60 -3.61 -12.35 1.66
C LEU A 60 -4.64 -11.57 0.82
N LEU A 61 -5.74 -11.12 1.44
CA LEU A 61 -6.74 -10.32 0.73
C LEU A 61 -6.17 -8.97 0.26
N HIS A 62 -5.26 -8.38 1.04
CA HIS A 62 -4.63 -7.11 0.68
C HIS A 62 -3.73 -7.26 -0.56
N ILE A 63 -2.90 -8.30 -0.64
CA ILE A 63 -2.09 -8.55 -1.85
C ILE A 63 -2.95 -8.96 -3.04
N LEU A 64 -3.92 -9.86 -2.85
CA LEU A 64 -4.80 -10.29 -3.93
C LEU A 64 -5.61 -9.14 -4.52
N GLY A 65 -6.12 -8.23 -3.66
CA GLY A 65 -6.82 -7.04 -4.10
C GLY A 65 -5.94 -6.11 -4.93
N ASN A 66 -4.74 -5.77 -4.45
CA ASN A 66 -3.82 -4.92 -5.20
C ASN A 66 -3.43 -5.54 -6.55
N MET A 67 -3.07 -6.82 -6.56
CA MET A 67 -2.66 -7.50 -7.78
C MET A 67 -3.82 -7.68 -8.77
N LEU A 68 -5.04 -7.89 -8.29
CA LEU A 68 -6.23 -7.94 -9.15
C LEU A 68 -6.43 -6.62 -9.90
N TYR A 69 -6.35 -5.49 -9.21
CA TYR A 69 -6.51 -4.17 -9.85
C TYR A 69 -5.33 -3.83 -10.75
N LEU A 70 -4.11 -4.15 -10.34
CA LEU A 70 -2.94 -3.98 -11.19
C LEU A 70 -3.05 -4.85 -12.46
N TRP A 71 -3.57 -6.06 -12.36
CA TRP A 71 -3.75 -6.96 -13.51
C TRP A 71 -4.86 -6.49 -14.46
N ILE A 72 -5.98 -5.96 -13.94
CA ILE A 72 -7.11 -5.52 -14.76
C ILE A 72 -6.82 -4.22 -15.53
N PHE A 73 -6.03 -3.32 -14.94
CA PHE A 73 -5.86 -1.96 -15.47
C PHE A 73 -4.43 -1.64 -15.88
N GLY A 74 -3.44 -2.34 -15.31
CA GLY A 74 -2.03 -2.05 -15.51
C GLY A 74 -1.56 -2.34 -16.94
N ASP A 75 -2.04 -3.43 -17.55
CA ASP A 75 -1.70 -3.81 -18.93
C ASP A 75 -2.07 -2.71 -19.93
N ASN A 76 -3.29 -2.18 -19.86
CA ASN A 76 -3.76 -1.11 -20.73
C ASN A 76 -2.97 0.19 -20.57
N VAL A 77 -2.56 0.53 -19.33
CA VAL A 77 -1.75 1.71 -19.06
C VAL A 77 -0.30 1.49 -19.52
N GLU A 78 0.23 0.30 -19.29
CA GLU A 78 1.57 -0.10 -19.73
C GLU A 78 1.68 -0.08 -21.25
N ASP A 79 0.70 -0.64 -21.97
CA ASP A 79 0.64 -0.63 -23.44
C ASP A 79 0.59 0.81 -23.99
N ALA A 80 -0.13 1.71 -23.31
CA ALA A 80 -0.21 3.11 -23.71
C ALA A 80 1.09 3.91 -23.45
N MET A 81 1.91 3.51 -22.48
CA MET A 81 3.11 4.23 -22.07
C MET A 81 4.42 3.61 -22.57
N GLY A 82 4.44 2.30 -22.73
CA GLY A 82 5.63 1.44 -22.84
C GLY A 82 6.18 1.00 -21.47
N HIS A 83 6.71 -0.23 -21.42
CA HIS A 83 7.16 -0.92 -20.20
C HIS A 83 8.05 -0.09 -19.25
N GLY A 84 9.11 0.54 -19.79
CA GLY A 84 10.04 1.31 -18.96
C GLY A 84 9.42 2.57 -18.34
N ARG A 85 8.56 3.26 -19.10
CA ARG A 85 7.85 4.46 -18.62
C ARG A 85 6.78 4.08 -17.60
N PHE A 86 6.11 2.95 -17.80
CA PHE A 86 5.15 2.41 -16.84
C PHE A 86 5.82 2.09 -15.50
N LEU A 87 6.97 1.41 -15.50
CA LEU A 87 7.70 1.10 -14.26
C LEU A 87 8.08 2.37 -13.49
N ILE A 88 8.65 3.37 -14.18
CA ILE A 88 9.00 4.66 -13.57
C ILE A 88 7.75 5.35 -13.03
N PHE A 89 6.67 5.38 -13.81
CA PHE A 89 5.40 5.97 -13.42
C PHE A 89 4.84 5.30 -12.16
N TYR A 90 4.79 3.97 -12.11
CA TYR A 90 4.35 3.19 -10.96
C TYR A 90 5.15 3.54 -9.68
N LEU A 91 6.49 3.55 -9.78
CA LEU A 91 7.36 3.89 -8.66
C LEU A 91 7.14 5.34 -8.19
N LEU A 92 7.07 6.30 -9.12
CA LEU A 92 6.81 7.69 -8.78
C LEU A 92 5.46 7.89 -8.10
N CYS A 93 4.39 7.24 -8.58
CA CYS A 93 3.08 7.30 -7.95
C CYS A 93 3.12 6.75 -6.51
N GLY A 94 3.82 5.64 -6.28
CA GLY A 94 4.01 5.11 -4.93
C GLY A 94 4.75 6.07 -4.00
N LEU A 95 5.86 6.65 -4.47
CA LEU A 95 6.64 7.63 -3.71
C LEU A 95 5.83 8.90 -3.39
N ILE A 96 5.08 9.42 -4.37
CA ILE A 96 4.21 10.59 -4.18
C ILE A 96 3.11 10.27 -3.17
N ALA A 97 2.49 9.09 -3.25
CA ALA A 97 1.47 8.66 -2.30
C ALA A 97 2.03 8.52 -0.88
N ALA A 98 3.21 7.91 -0.72
CA ALA A 98 3.90 7.80 0.56
C ALA A 98 4.23 9.18 1.15
N ALA A 99 4.77 10.09 0.34
CA ALA A 99 5.06 11.45 0.76
C ALA A 99 3.79 12.23 1.15
N ALA A 100 2.71 12.09 0.38
CA ALA A 100 1.42 12.72 0.68
C ALA A 100 0.84 12.19 2.00
N GLN A 101 0.85 10.87 2.20
CA GLN A 101 0.39 10.26 3.45
C GLN A 101 1.26 10.70 4.63
N ALA A 102 2.57 10.80 4.43
CA ALA A 102 3.47 11.29 5.45
C ALA A 102 3.15 12.74 5.82
N ALA A 103 2.90 13.61 4.84
CA ALA A 103 2.53 15.01 5.09
C ALA A 103 1.23 15.13 5.89
N LEU A 104 0.27 14.21 5.70
CA LEU A 104 -0.98 14.17 6.47
C LEU A 104 -0.81 13.60 7.89
N SER A 105 0.26 12.86 8.15
CA SER A 105 0.51 12.19 9.45
C SER A 105 2.00 12.17 9.80
N PRO A 106 2.65 13.34 9.95
CA PRO A 106 4.11 13.47 9.99
C PRO A 106 4.79 12.90 11.24
N HIS A 107 4.00 12.51 12.25
CA HIS A 107 4.48 11.92 13.50
C HIS A 107 4.04 10.46 13.68
N SER A 108 3.44 9.84 12.66
CA SER A 108 2.98 8.46 12.75
C SER A 108 4.16 7.49 12.75
N ALA A 109 4.22 6.63 13.78
CA ALA A 109 5.12 5.49 13.87
C ALA A 109 4.45 4.18 13.38
N ILE A 110 3.28 4.29 12.76
CA ILE A 110 2.60 3.12 12.19
C ILE A 110 3.16 2.88 10.79
N PRO A 111 3.80 1.73 10.51
CA PRO A 111 4.34 1.45 9.21
C PRO A 111 3.21 1.31 8.18
N GLN A 112 3.35 2.03 7.08
CA GLN A 112 2.52 1.91 5.90
C GLN A 112 3.18 0.96 4.91
N ILE A 113 2.38 0.04 4.38
CA ILE A 113 2.79 -1.03 3.49
C ILE A 113 1.72 -1.21 2.42
N GLY A 114 2.14 -1.57 1.22
CA GLY A 114 1.26 -1.96 0.12
C GLY A 114 1.52 -1.19 -1.16
N ALA A 115 1.14 -1.81 -2.27
CA ALA A 115 1.20 -1.25 -3.61
C ALA A 115 0.09 -0.19 -3.89
N SER A 116 -0.83 0.02 -2.96
CA SER A 116 -2.08 0.76 -3.17
C SER A 116 -1.87 2.19 -3.66
N GLY A 117 -0.87 2.91 -3.14
CA GLY A 117 -0.55 4.27 -3.59
C GLY A 117 -0.10 4.34 -5.06
N ALA A 118 0.75 3.40 -5.48
CA ALA A 118 1.18 3.29 -6.87
C ALA A 118 0.02 2.88 -7.78
N ILE A 119 -0.78 1.91 -7.35
CA ILE A 119 -1.96 1.45 -8.08
C ILE A 119 -2.99 2.57 -8.23
N ALA A 120 -3.22 3.40 -7.20
CA ALA A 120 -4.10 4.57 -7.31
C ALA A 120 -3.66 5.50 -8.46
N GLY A 121 -2.36 5.69 -8.64
CA GLY A 121 -1.80 6.41 -9.78
C GLY A 121 -2.07 5.73 -11.13
N VAL A 122 -1.90 4.41 -11.21
CA VAL A 122 -2.25 3.60 -12.40
C VAL A 122 -3.73 3.71 -12.74
N LEU A 123 -4.61 3.62 -11.75
CA LEU A 123 -6.05 3.74 -11.92
C LEU A 123 -6.47 5.15 -12.37
N ALA A 124 -5.81 6.19 -11.85
CA ALA A 124 -6.00 7.56 -12.31
C ALA A 124 -5.56 7.72 -13.78
N ALA A 125 -4.39 7.18 -14.16
CA ALA A 125 -3.93 7.18 -15.54
C ALA A 125 -4.90 6.41 -16.47
N TYR A 126 -5.37 5.25 -16.04
CA TYR A 126 -6.37 4.47 -16.76
C TYR A 126 -7.65 5.28 -16.99
N PHE A 127 -8.16 5.96 -15.96
CA PHE A 127 -9.36 6.79 -16.07
C PHE A 127 -9.17 7.94 -17.07
N MET A 128 -7.99 8.55 -17.12
CA MET A 128 -7.68 9.62 -18.06
C MET A 128 -7.55 9.11 -19.51
N LEU A 129 -6.95 7.93 -19.70
CA LEU A 129 -6.74 7.33 -21.02
C LEU A 129 -8.01 6.68 -21.58
N PHE A 130 -8.83 6.07 -20.72
CA PHE A 130 -9.96 5.23 -21.09
C PHE A 130 -11.25 5.57 -20.32
N PRO A 131 -11.72 6.83 -20.32
CA PRO A 131 -12.81 7.31 -19.45
C PRO A 131 -14.17 6.62 -19.67
N TYR A 132 -14.41 6.09 -20.88
CA TYR A 132 -15.67 5.44 -21.26
C TYR A 132 -15.56 3.91 -21.39
N SER A 133 -14.42 3.34 -20.99
CA SER A 133 -14.19 1.90 -21.04
C SER A 133 -15.15 1.14 -20.10
N ARG A 134 -15.45 -0.10 -20.49
CA ARG A 134 -16.26 -1.02 -19.68
C ARG A 134 -15.48 -2.30 -19.46
N ILE A 135 -15.36 -2.68 -18.20
CA ILE A 135 -14.65 -3.89 -17.78
C ILE A 135 -15.65 -5.03 -17.63
N LEU A 136 -15.30 -6.21 -18.12
CA LEU A 136 -16.09 -7.42 -17.87
C LEU A 136 -15.85 -7.87 -16.43
N THR A 137 -16.81 -7.62 -15.56
CA THR A 137 -16.70 -7.89 -14.13
C THR A 137 -17.51 -9.12 -13.76
N LEU A 138 -16.90 -9.98 -12.96
CA LEU A 138 -17.57 -11.09 -12.29
C LEU A 138 -18.31 -10.56 -11.06
N VAL A 139 -19.64 -10.50 -11.13
CA VAL A 139 -20.49 -10.02 -10.05
C VAL A 139 -21.23 -11.21 -9.43
N PRO A 140 -20.91 -11.57 -8.17
CA PRO A 140 -21.70 -12.55 -7.43
C PRO A 140 -23.02 -11.91 -6.98
N ILE A 141 -24.14 -12.40 -7.51
CA ILE A 141 -25.50 -12.01 -7.11
C ILE A 141 -26.12 -13.19 -6.37
N PHE A 142 -26.04 -13.16 -5.03
CA PHE A 142 -26.44 -14.26 -4.15
C PHE A 142 -25.73 -15.58 -4.51
N PHE A 143 -26.48 -16.54 -5.07
CA PHE A 143 -25.98 -17.86 -5.49
C PHE A 143 -25.52 -17.92 -6.94
N PHE A 144 -25.71 -16.85 -7.73
CA PHE A 144 -25.37 -16.82 -9.15
C PHE A 144 -24.18 -15.91 -9.42
N ILE A 145 -23.23 -16.40 -10.23
CA ILE A 145 -22.13 -15.60 -10.73
C ILE A 145 -22.52 -15.12 -12.14
N ARG A 146 -22.55 -13.80 -12.35
CA ARG A 146 -22.81 -13.20 -13.67
C ARG A 146 -21.61 -12.38 -14.13
N LEU A 147 -21.30 -12.48 -15.42
CA LEU A 147 -20.34 -11.62 -16.09
C LEU A 147 -21.10 -10.45 -16.72
N ILE A 148 -20.89 -9.24 -16.22
CA ILE A 148 -21.51 -8.03 -16.73
C ILE A 148 -20.45 -6.97 -17.05
N ARG A 149 -20.72 -6.11 -18.03
CA ARG A 149 -19.81 -5.02 -18.39
C ARG A 149 -20.13 -3.78 -17.56
N ILE A 150 -19.23 -3.42 -16.66
CA ILE A 150 -19.37 -2.27 -15.76
C ILE A 150 -18.47 -1.13 -16.25
N PRO A 151 -18.96 0.12 -16.31
CA PRO A 151 -18.11 1.29 -16.57
C PRO A 151 -16.92 1.32 -15.61
N ALA A 152 -15.72 1.54 -16.14
CA ALA A 152 -14.50 1.57 -15.33
C ALA A 152 -14.61 2.56 -14.16
N ALA A 153 -15.20 3.73 -14.39
CA ALA A 153 -15.45 4.76 -13.38
C ALA A 153 -16.14 4.21 -12.10
N ILE A 154 -17.10 3.28 -12.24
CA ILE A 154 -17.80 2.70 -11.09
C ILE A 154 -16.87 1.77 -10.31
N LEU A 155 -16.10 0.94 -11.00
CA LEU A 155 -15.14 0.03 -10.35
C LEU A 155 -14.02 0.79 -9.64
N LEU A 156 -13.53 1.87 -10.26
CA LEU A 156 -12.55 2.76 -9.68
C LEU A 156 -13.10 3.48 -8.45
N GLY A 157 -14.34 3.98 -8.52
CA GLY A 157 -15.02 4.60 -7.40
C GLY A 157 -15.21 3.62 -6.23
N PHE A 158 -15.67 2.40 -6.50
CA PHE A 158 -15.80 1.36 -5.48
C PHE A 158 -14.46 1.01 -4.83
N TRP A 159 -13.41 0.84 -5.63
CA TRP A 159 -12.07 0.56 -5.12
C TRP A 159 -11.56 1.70 -4.24
N PHE A 160 -11.71 2.95 -4.68
CA PHE A 160 -11.28 4.11 -3.89
C PHE A 160 -12.01 4.18 -2.55
N LEU A 161 -13.33 3.95 -2.54
CA LEU A 161 -14.11 3.91 -1.30
C LEU A 161 -13.64 2.78 -0.37
N PHE A 162 -13.33 1.61 -0.92
CA PHE A 162 -12.77 0.51 -0.13
C PHE A 162 -11.44 0.90 0.51
N GLN A 163 -10.53 1.55 -0.24
CA GLN A 163 -9.22 1.98 0.26
C GLN A 163 -9.29 3.04 1.36
N VAL A 164 -10.32 3.88 1.38
CA VAL A 164 -10.50 4.88 2.44
C VAL A 164 -10.95 4.24 3.76
N ILE A 165 -11.60 3.07 3.70
CA ILE A 165 -12.20 2.40 4.85
C ILE A 165 -11.28 1.28 5.40
N SER A 166 -10.37 0.75 4.58
CA SER A 166 -9.44 -0.34 4.92
C SER A 166 -8.09 0.15 5.41
#